data_AF-A0A8J8AW12-F1
#
_entry.id   AF-A0A8J8AW12-F1
#
_cell.length_a   1.000
_cell.length_b   1.000
_cell.length_c   1.000
_cell.angle_alpha   90.00
_cell.angle_beta   90.00
_cell.angle_gamma   90.00
#
_symmetry.space_group_name_H-M   'P 1'
#
loop_
_entity.id
_entity.type
_entity.pdbx_description
1 polymer ?
#
loop_
_entity_poly.entity_id
_entity_poly.type
_entity_poly.pdbx_seq_one_letter_code
_entity_poly.pdbx_strand_id
1 'polypeptide(L)'
;MKRIAKYLAPVAFALINSPLLADEIPLKDISAYLNKLTTAQTDFTQANADGSVATGKLFIKRPGRVRFEYAPPDKSLVLASGGQVAIFDAKSNQPPEQYPLTRTPLNLILAQNVDLGKARMVIGHKAIKNATRVVAQDPEHPEYGTIELVFTA
;
A
#
# COMPACT_ATOMS: atom_id res chain seq x y z
N MET A 1 58.50 -46.54 -29.47
CA MET A 1 58.39 -45.18 -28.86
C MET A 1 57.40 -44.36 -29.66
N LYS A 2 56.27 -43.95 -29.08
CA LYS A 2 55.43 -42.80 -29.49
C LYS A 2 54.37 -42.59 -28.40
N ARG A 3 54.54 -41.54 -27.59
CA ARG A 3 53.64 -41.15 -26.50
C ARG A 3 52.55 -40.25 -27.08
N ILE A 4 51.28 -40.64 -26.96
CA ILE A 4 50.13 -39.83 -27.35
C ILE A 4 49.59 -39.18 -26.06
N ALA A 5 49.81 -37.87 -25.92
CA ALA A 5 49.32 -37.09 -24.80
C ALA A 5 47.82 -36.84 -24.98
N LYS A 6 47.00 -37.30 -24.03
CA LYS A 6 45.57 -36.99 -23.94
C LYS A 6 45.41 -35.70 -23.15
N TYR A 7 45.00 -34.62 -23.81
CA TYR A 7 44.64 -33.37 -23.14
C TYR A 7 43.19 -33.48 -22.65
N LEU A 8 43.02 -33.57 -21.33
CA LEU A 8 41.71 -33.44 -20.67
C LEU A 8 41.49 -31.94 -20.41
N ALA A 9 40.54 -31.32 -21.10
CA ALA A 9 40.14 -29.95 -20.82
C ALA A 9 39.14 -29.94 -19.65
N PRO A 10 39.35 -29.14 -18.58
CA PRO A 10 38.35 -28.98 -17.54
C PRO A 10 37.24 -28.06 -18.05
N VAL A 11 36.02 -28.58 -18.15
CA VAL A 11 34.81 -27.78 -18.35
C VAL A 11 34.51 -27.07 -17.02
N ALA A 12 34.83 -25.77 -16.96
CA ALA A 12 34.47 -24.94 -15.82
C ALA A 12 32.98 -24.58 -15.89
N PHE A 13 32.17 -25.13 -14.98
CA PHE A 13 30.82 -24.64 -14.71
C PHE A 13 30.93 -23.33 -13.93
N ALA A 14 30.71 -22.20 -14.61
CA ALA A 14 30.52 -20.92 -13.94
C ALA A 14 29.12 -20.90 -13.31
N LEU A 15 29.04 -20.97 -11.97
CA LEU A 15 27.82 -20.68 -11.23
C LEU A 15 27.53 -19.18 -11.36
N ILE A 16 26.60 -18.84 -12.26
CA ILE A 16 26.07 -17.48 -12.35
C ILE A 16 25.18 -17.26 -11.12
N ASN A 17 25.74 -16.68 -10.07
CA ASN A 17 24.96 -16.14 -8.96
C ASN A 17 24.29 -14.85 -9.44
N SER A 18 23.09 -14.96 -10.03
CA SER A 18 22.25 -13.79 -10.23
C SER A 18 21.97 -13.16 -8.86
N PRO A 19 22.12 -11.84 -8.67
CA PRO A 19 21.67 -11.21 -7.43
C PRO A 19 20.19 -11.52 -7.27
N LEU A 20 19.82 -12.08 -6.12
CA LEU A 20 18.43 -12.28 -5.74
C LEU A 20 17.83 -10.88 -5.54
N LEU A 21 17.31 -10.29 -6.62
CA LEU A 21 16.40 -9.16 -6.49
C LEU A 21 15.27 -9.64 -5.59
N ALA A 22 14.92 -8.85 -4.58
CA ALA A 22 13.78 -9.16 -3.73
C ALA A 22 12.55 -9.30 -4.64
N ASP A 23 11.97 -10.49 -4.70
CA ASP A 23 10.76 -10.73 -5.47
C ASP A 23 9.62 -9.87 -4.91
N GLU A 24 8.81 -9.34 -5.83
CA GLU A 24 7.63 -8.57 -5.49
C GLU A 24 6.63 -9.46 -4.75
N ILE A 25 6.07 -8.95 -3.64
CA ILE A 25 4.97 -9.63 -2.96
C ILE A 25 3.80 -9.73 -3.96
N PRO A 26 3.31 -10.95 -4.28
CA PRO A 26 2.24 -11.13 -5.24
C PRO A 26 0.96 -10.38 -4.84
N LEU A 27 0.26 -9.78 -5.82
CA LEU A 27 -0.99 -9.02 -5.56
C LEU A 27 -2.07 -9.86 -4.85
N LYS A 28 -2.11 -11.17 -5.11
CA LYS A 28 -3.01 -12.11 -4.42
C LYS A 28 -2.73 -12.19 -2.92
N ASP A 29 -1.45 -12.12 -2.53
CA ASP A 29 -1.02 -12.25 -1.13
C ASP A 29 -1.26 -10.94 -0.40
N ILE A 30 -1.05 -9.80 -1.07
CA ILE A 30 -1.44 -8.47 -0.58
C ILE A 30 -2.97 -8.39 -0.40
N SER A 31 -3.74 -8.85 -1.38
CA SER A 31 -5.21 -8.89 -1.28
C SER A 31 -5.66 -9.76 -0.12
N ALA A 32 -5.05 -10.93 0.05
CA ALA A 32 -5.33 -11.83 1.17
C ALA A 32 -4.96 -11.20 2.52
N TYR A 33 -3.81 -10.52 2.62
CA TYR A 33 -3.41 -9.77 3.82
C TYR A 33 -4.45 -8.70 4.16
N LEU A 34 -4.83 -7.86 3.19
CA LEU A 34 -5.84 -6.84 3.39
C LEU A 34 -7.16 -7.47 3.81
N ASN A 35 -7.64 -8.53 3.17
CA ASN A 35 -8.90 -9.18 3.55
C ASN A 35 -8.89 -9.81 4.95
N LYS A 36 -7.72 -10.18 5.48
CA LYS A 36 -7.56 -10.63 6.87
C LYS A 36 -7.53 -9.47 7.87
N LEU A 37 -7.09 -8.28 7.44
CA LEU A 37 -7.03 -7.07 8.27
C LEU A 37 -8.44 -6.49 8.53
N THR A 38 -9.18 -7.12 9.43
CA THR A 38 -10.53 -6.68 9.81
C THR A 38 -10.49 -5.50 10.77
N THR A 39 -9.61 -5.53 11.76
CA THR A 39 -9.39 -4.45 12.72
C THR A 39 -7.91 -4.15 12.89
N ALA A 40 -7.55 -2.88 13.02
CA ALA A 40 -6.20 -2.45 13.36
C ALA A 40 -6.23 -1.22 14.25
N GLN A 41 -5.22 -1.09 15.10
CA GLN A 41 -4.92 0.14 15.83
C GLN A 41 -3.40 0.34 15.78
N THR A 42 -2.96 1.49 15.28
CA THR A 42 -1.54 1.81 15.14
C THR A 42 -1.32 3.31 15.27
N ASP A 43 -0.07 3.69 15.50
CA ASP A 43 0.38 5.06 15.31
C ASP A 43 0.52 5.36 13.82
N PHE A 44 0.32 6.61 13.41
CA PHE A 44 0.60 7.07 12.05
C PHE A 44 1.42 8.35 12.05
N THR A 45 2.13 8.56 10.95
CA THR A 45 2.81 9.81 10.60
C THR A 45 2.36 10.21 9.20
N GLN A 46 1.91 11.45 9.04
CA GLN A 46 1.55 12.05 7.77
C GLN A 46 2.56 13.12 7.42
N ALA A 47 3.11 13.06 6.22
CA ALA A 47 3.84 14.17 5.62
C ALA A 47 2.91 14.88 4.65
N ASN A 48 2.75 16.19 4.83
CA ASN A 48 1.92 17.03 3.97
C ASN A 48 2.74 17.57 2.79
N ALA A 49 2.05 18.06 1.76
CA ALA A 49 2.69 18.62 0.56
C ALA A 49 3.55 19.87 0.86
N ASP A 50 3.22 20.61 1.92
CA ASP A 50 3.99 21.76 2.40
C ASP A 50 5.22 21.37 3.25
N GLY A 51 5.47 20.06 3.42
CA GLY A 51 6.57 19.52 4.22
C GLY A 51 6.29 19.43 5.72
N SER A 52 5.13 19.88 6.20
CA SER A 52 4.73 19.69 7.59
C SER A 52 4.47 18.22 7.90
N VAL A 53 4.70 17.83 9.14
CA VAL A 53 4.49 16.45 9.62
C VAL A 53 3.46 16.45 10.73
N ALA A 54 2.47 15.57 10.61
CA ALA A 54 1.48 15.29 11.63
C ALA A 54 1.61 13.84 12.11
N THR A 55 1.26 13.58 13.37
CA THR A 55 1.25 12.23 13.93
C THR A 55 -0.10 11.97 14.58
N GLY A 56 -0.39 10.71 14.91
CA GLY A 56 -1.65 10.37 15.55
C GLY A 56 -1.89 8.88 15.72
N LYS A 57 -3.16 8.53 15.92
CA LYS A 57 -3.65 7.16 16.04
C LYS A 57 -4.57 6.82 14.87
N LEU A 58 -4.31 5.71 14.21
CA LEU A 58 -5.11 5.13 13.14
C LEU A 58 -5.87 3.92 13.67
N PHE A 59 -7.19 3.94 13.52
CA PHE A 59 -8.07 2.81 13.83
C PHE A 59 -8.76 2.35 12.57
N ILE A 60 -8.67 1.07 12.24
CA ILE A 60 -9.35 0.45 11.10
C ILE A 60 -10.39 -0.51 11.65
N LYS A 61 -11.60 -0.49 11.09
CA LYS A 61 -12.63 -1.51 11.28
C LYS A 61 -13.34 -1.75 9.96
N ARG A 62 -12.86 -2.72 9.20
CA ARG A 62 -13.43 -3.05 7.89
C ARG A 62 -14.75 -3.83 8.02
N PRO A 63 -15.66 -3.68 7.05
CA PRO A 63 -15.55 -2.81 5.87
C PRO A 63 -15.88 -1.34 6.15
N GLY A 64 -15.32 -0.45 5.34
CA GLY A 64 -15.77 0.94 5.18
C GLY A 64 -15.55 1.87 6.37
N ARG A 65 -14.87 1.43 7.43
CA ARG A 65 -14.60 2.27 8.60
C ARG A 65 -13.12 2.43 8.89
N VAL A 66 -12.72 3.68 9.04
CA VAL A 66 -11.40 4.07 9.50
C VAL A 66 -11.53 5.37 10.29
N ARG A 67 -10.65 5.58 11.25
CA ARG A 67 -10.58 6.80 12.05
C ARG A 67 -9.12 7.19 12.25
N PHE A 68 -8.78 8.39 11.83
CA PHE A 68 -7.49 9.03 12.09
C PHE A 68 -7.69 10.11 13.15
N GLU A 69 -7.07 9.93 14.30
CA GLU A 69 -7.06 10.91 15.38
C GLU A 69 -5.69 11.57 15.42
N TYR A 70 -5.63 12.87 15.14
CA TYR A 70 -4.38 13.63 15.15
C TYR A 70 -3.92 13.90 16.58
N ALA A 71 -2.61 13.88 16.79
CA ALA A 71 -1.99 14.13 18.09
C ALA A 71 -1.91 15.65 18.39
N PRO A 72 -2.00 16.06 19.67
CA PRO A 72 -1.88 17.46 20.07
C PRO A 72 -0.63 18.15 19.52
N PRO A 73 -0.69 19.46 19.21
CA PRO A 73 -1.80 20.37 19.47
C PRO A 73 -2.94 20.27 18.45
N ASP A 74 -2.79 19.51 17.37
CA ASP A 74 -3.84 19.25 16.40
C ASP A 74 -4.87 18.27 17.00
N LYS A 75 -6.15 18.66 16.98
CA LYS A 75 -7.26 17.81 17.46
C LYS A 75 -8.17 17.39 16.32
N SER A 76 -7.68 17.50 15.08
CA SER A 76 -8.44 17.14 13.89
C SER A 76 -8.72 15.64 13.85
N LEU A 77 -9.80 15.30 13.15
CA LEU A 77 -10.29 13.93 13.02
C LEU A 77 -10.68 13.67 11.58
N VAL A 78 -10.19 12.57 11.01
CA VAL A 78 -10.71 12.05 9.73
C VAL A 78 -11.42 10.74 10.02
N LEU A 79 -12.70 10.68 9.67
CA LEU A 79 -13.55 9.52 9.94
C LEU A 79 -14.19 9.04 8.64
N ALA A 80 -13.93 7.79 8.25
CA ALA A 80 -14.79 7.09 7.31
C ALA A 80 -15.77 6.21 8.09
N SER A 81 -17.07 6.39 7.86
CA SER A 81 -18.13 5.55 8.43
C SER A 81 -19.45 5.80 7.70
N GLY A 82 -20.33 4.80 7.65
CA GLY A 82 -21.65 4.96 7.01
C GLY A 82 -21.59 5.29 5.51
N GLY A 83 -20.50 4.94 4.82
CA GLY A 83 -20.30 5.24 3.41
C GLY A 83 -19.77 6.65 3.10
N GLN A 84 -19.47 7.45 4.12
CA GLN A 84 -18.94 8.81 3.99
C GLN A 84 -17.56 8.92 4.62
N VAL A 85 -16.74 9.84 4.12
CA VAL A 85 -15.56 10.37 4.79
C VAL A 85 -15.92 11.76 5.30
N ALA A 86 -15.65 12.02 6.57
CA ALA A 86 -15.83 13.30 7.22
C ALA A 86 -14.49 13.80 7.78
N ILE A 87 -14.14 15.05 7.48
CA ILE A 87 -12.92 15.71 7.94
C ILE A 87 -13.32 16.81 8.91
N PHE A 88 -12.95 16.64 10.17
CA PHE A 88 -13.18 17.61 11.23
C PHE A 88 -11.85 18.34 11.46
N ASP A 89 -11.75 19.57 10.95
CA ASP A 89 -10.60 20.44 11.22
C ASP A 89 -10.82 21.18 12.54
N ALA A 90 -9.97 20.90 13.53
CA ALA A 90 -10.07 21.51 14.86
C ALA A 90 -9.77 23.03 14.88
N LYS A 91 -9.17 23.57 13.81
CA LYS A 91 -8.88 25.00 13.66
C LYS A 91 -10.01 25.75 12.94
N SER A 92 -10.95 25.02 12.34
CA SER A 92 -12.06 25.59 11.58
C SER A 92 -13.30 25.75 12.45
N ASN A 93 -14.03 26.85 12.25
CA ASN A 93 -15.37 27.04 12.81
C ASN A 93 -16.47 26.57 11.83
N GLN A 94 -16.10 25.94 10.72
CA GLN A 94 -17.03 25.43 9.72
C GLN A 94 -17.48 24.01 10.04
N PRO A 95 -18.65 23.58 9.51
CA PRO A 95 -19.04 22.18 9.55
C PRO A 95 -17.98 21.27 8.92
N PRO A 96 -17.90 19.98 9.33
CA PRO A 96 -16.98 19.03 8.76
C PRO A 96 -17.20 18.87 7.26
N GLU A 97 -16.11 18.83 6.49
CA GLU A 97 -16.18 18.50 5.08
C GLU A 97 -16.54 17.03 4.91
N GLN A 98 -17.44 16.72 3.96
CA GLN A 98 -17.96 15.38 3.77
C GLN A 98 -17.98 14.97 2.31
N TYR A 99 -17.51 13.76 2.04
CA TYR A 99 -17.48 13.18 0.70
C TYR A 99 -17.88 11.70 0.76
N PRO A 100 -18.53 11.14 -0.27
CA PRO A 100 -18.76 9.70 -0.33
C PRO A 100 -17.45 8.92 -0.32
N LEU A 101 -17.32 7.92 0.56
CA LEU A 101 -16.14 7.07 0.65
C LEU A 101 -15.83 6.42 -0.70
N THR A 102 -16.88 5.99 -1.42
CA THR A 102 -16.78 5.38 -2.75
C THR A 102 -16.15 6.29 -3.80
N ARG A 103 -16.11 7.61 -3.56
CA ARG A 103 -15.45 8.59 -4.43
C ARG A 103 -14.04 8.96 -3.97
N THR A 104 -13.38 8.06 -3.24
CA THR A 104 -12.02 8.24 -2.74
C THR A 104 -11.19 6.98 -2.99
N PRO A 105 -9.87 7.08 -3.21
CA PRO A 105 -9.00 5.92 -3.32
C PRO A 105 -8.95 5.07 -2.04
N LEU A 106 -9.32 5.65 -0.90
CA LEU A 106 -9.41 4.96 0.39
C LEU A 106 -10.43 3.82 0.38
N ASN A 107 -11.47 3.90 -0.47
CA ASN A 107 -12.45 2.83 -0.66
C ASN A 107 -11.77 1.50 -1.03
N LEU A 108 -10.70 1.54 -1.84
CA LEU A 108 -10.04 0.37 -2.37
C LEU A 108 -9.45 -0.53 -1.28
N ILE A 109 -8.98 0.05 -0.16
CA ILE A 109 -8.40 -0.70 0.95
C ILE A 109 -9.38 -0.96 2.09
N LEU A 110 -10.51 -0.24 2.12
CA LEU A 110 -11.56 -0.41 3.13
C LEU A 110 -12.73 -1.29 2.66
N ALA A 111 -12.76 -1.68 1.38
CA ALA A 111 -13.77 -2.56 0.82
C ALA A 111 -13.91 -3.87 1.63
N GLN A 112 -15.10 -4.47 1.58
CA GLN A 112 -15.34 -5.77 2.23
C GLN A 112 -14.45 -6.86 1.64
N ASN A 113 -14.34 -6.88 0.31
CA ASN A 113 -13.44 -7.76 -0.42
C ASN A 113 -12.51 -6.91 -1.28
N VAL A 114 -11.22 -7.01 -1.01
CA VAL A 114 -10.17 -6.35 -1.79
C VAL A 114 -9.61 -7.38 -2.75
N ASP A 115 -9.62 -7.04 -4.04
CA ASP A 115 -9.06 -7.84 -5.12
C ASP A 115 -8.21 -6.95 -6.03
N LEU A 116 -6.92 -6.83 -5.69
CA LEU A 116 -5.95 -6.07 -6.48
C LEU A 116 -5.64 -6.73 -7.83
N GLY A 117 -6.11 -7.95 -8.07
CA GLY A 117 -6.02 -8.63 -9.36
C GLY A 117 -7.08 -8.19 -10.37
N LYS A 118 -8.08 -7.40 -9.94
CA LYS A 118 -9.11 -6.86 -10.85
C LYS A 118 -8.45 -6.05 -11.97
N ALA A 119 -8.91 -6.28 -13.21
CA ALA A 119 -8.37 -5.58 -14.38
C ALA A 119 -8.40 -4.06 -14.18
N ARG A 120 -7.27 -3.40 -14.50
CA ARG A 120 -7.04 -1.94 -14.36
C ARG A 120 -7.08 -1.39 -12.92
N MET A 121 -7.12 -2.24 -11.90
CA MET A 121 -7.06 -1.76 -10.51
C MET A 121 -5.65 -1.34 -10.11
N VAL A 122 -4.63 -2.11 -10.51
CA VAL A 122 -3.23 -1.80 -10.23
C VAL A 122 -2.56 -1.24 -11.48
N ILE A 123 -2.00 -0.03 -11.35
CA ILE A 123 -1.26 0.67 -12.42
C ILE A 123 0.25 0.69 -12.17
N GLY A 124 0.69 0.21 -11.00
CA GLY A 124 2.10 -0.01 -10.69
C GLY A 124 2.26 -1.09 -9.62
N HIS A 125 3.15 -2.04 -9.86
CA HIS A 125 3.56 -3.09 -8.93
C HIS A 125 5.05 -3.29 -9.14
N LYS A 126 5.86 -2.93 -8.13
CA LYS A 126 7.33 -2.90 -8.25
C LYS A 126 8.02 -3.27 -6.95
N ALA A 127 9.09 -4.05 -7.04
CA ALA A 127 10.03 -4.24 -5.92
C ALA A 127 10.88 -2.98 -5.74
N ILE A 128 10.97 -2.50 -4.50
CA ILE A 128 11.77 -1.35 -4.10
C ILE A 128 12.63 -1.71 -2.88
N LYS A 129 13.90 -2.04 -3.13
CA LYS A 129 14.87 -2.51 -2.11
C LYS A 129 14.34 -3.75 -1.36
N ASN A 130 13.77 -3.54 -0.16
CA ASN A 130 13.25 -4.56 0.74
C ASN A 130 11.72 -4.47 0.91
N ALA A 131 11.04 -3.78 0.00
CA ALA A 131 9.60 -3.59 0.03
C ALA A 131 8.98 -3.78 -1.37
N THR A 132 7.67 -3.94 -1.41
CA THR A 132 6.86 -3.95 -2.64
C THR A 132 5.96 -2.73 -2.66
N ARG A 133 6.06 -1.91 -3.70
CA ARG A 133 5.20 -0.75 -3.95
C ARG A 133 4.06 -1.14 -4.88
N VAL A 134 2.84 -0.82 -4.49
CA VAL A 134 1.62 -1.01 -5.29
C VAL A 134 0.92 0.34 -5.43
N VAL A 135 0.65 0.75 -6.67
CA VAL A 135 -0.16 1.93 -6.99
C VAL A 135 -1.49 1.43 -7.56
N ALA A 136 -2.58 1.72 -6.86
CA ALA A 136 -3.92 1.28 -7.21
C ALA A 136 -4.86 2.46 -7.45
N GLN A 137 -5.89 2.24 -8.27
CA GLN A 137 -6.96 3.18 -8.57
C GLN A 137 -8.30 2.44 -8.71
N ASP A 138 -9.39 3.19 -8.73
CA ASP A 138 -10.68 2.64 -9.14
C ASP A 138 -10.67 2.39 -10.67
N PRO A 139 -10.90 1.15 -11.15
CA PRO A 139 -10.94 0.84 -12.57
C PRO A 139 -12.03 1.60 -13.36
N GLU A 140 -13.14 1.90 -12.70
CA GLU A 140 -14.32 2.55 -13.29
C GLU A 140 -14.25 4.07 -13.14
N HIS A 141 -13.57 4.55 -12.10
CA HIS A 141 -13.40 5.98 -11.81
C HIS A 141 -11.95 6.39 -11.51
N PRO A 142 -11.02 6.33 -12.50
CA PRO A 142 -9.63 6.75 -12.30
C PRO A 142 -9.48 8.22 -11.86
N GLU A 143 -10.47 9.07 -12.17
CA GLU A 143 -10.52 10.48 -11.79
C GLU A 143 -10.61 10.71 -10.28
N TYR A 144 -10.98 9.69 -9.48
CA TYR A 144 -10.96 9.78 -8.02
C TYR A 144 -9.55 9.72 -7.43
N GLY A 145 -8.53 9.49 -8.27
CA GLY A 145 -7.13 9.47 -7.89
C GLY A 145 -6.61 8.07 -7.57
N THR A 146 -5.41 8.04 -7.01
CA THR A 146 -4.67 6.80 -6.74
C THR A 146 -4.36 6.67 -5.25
N ILE A 147 -4.16 5.44 -4.82
CA ILE A 147 -3.53 5.13 -3.54
C ILE A 147 -2.24 4.36 -3.80
N GLU A 148 -1.18 4.77 -3.11
CA GLU A 148 0.09 4.06 -3.11
C GLU A 148 0.29 3.36 -1.77
N LEU A 149 0.61 2.08 -1.84
CA LEU A 149 0.82 1.23 -0.68
C LEU A 149 2.20 0.60 -0.78
N VAL A 150 2.91 0.57 0.33
CA VAL A 150 4.24 -0.05 0.42
C VAL A 150 4.19 -1.14 1.47
N PHE A 151 4.59 -2.36 1.08
CA PHE A 151 4.55 -3.55 1.92
C PHE A 151 5.96 -4.08 2.13
N THR A 152 6.27 -4.42 3.38
CA THR A 152 7.49 -5.16 3.75
C THR A 152 7.10 -6.56 4.20
N ALA A 153 7.92 -7.54 3.85
CA ALA A 153 7.77 -8.93 4.32
C ALA A 153 8.31 -9.11 5.75
#